data_AF-A0A543PE32-F1
#
_entry.id   AF-A0A543PE32-F1
#
_cell.length_a   1.000
_cell.length_b   1.000
_cell.length_c   1.000
_cell.angle_alpha   90.00
_cell.angle_beta   90.00
_cell.angle_gamma   90.00
#
_symmetry.space_group_name_H-M   'P 1'
#
loop_
_entity.id
_entity.type
_entity.pdbx_description
1 polymer ?
#
loop_
_entity_poly.entity_id
_entity_poly.type
_entity_poly.pdbx_seq_one_letter_code
_entity_poly.pdbx_strand_id
1 'polypeptide(L)'
;MTAGVQTPVVAAGTWTVSDSRTRVTFAVPNFGRPAHGSVACSWGELVVGDAGVPVRVRAELDLDSLDTGIAKRDADLRKPRLLDIDRNPTMTWSADRFSAREDGRWIAEGVLHVRGTSAPLAVIGVVEITAEGWLRVRATAALDRTAVGLRAPRFLIGRTVEIDVDAWLSHASPG
;
A
#
# COMPACT_ATOMS: atom_id res chain seq x y z
N MET A 1 -6.33 -1.81 -42.50
CA MET A 1 -6.06 -0.74 -41.52
C MET A 1 -5.99 -1.42 -40.16
N THR A 2 -4.80 -1.68 -39.65
CA THR A 2 -4.62 -2.34 -38.36
C THR A 2 -4.68 -1.28 -37.29
N ALA A 3 -5.77 -1.25 -36.52
CA ALA A 3 -5.87 -0.39 -35.34
C ALA A 3 -4.83 -0.88 -34.33
N GLY A 4 -3.80 -0.08 -34.08
CA GLY A 4 -2.88 -0.31 -32.97
C GLY A 4 -3.67 -0.21 -31.67
N VAL A 5 -3.59 -1.23 -30.83
CA VAL A 5 -4.09 -1.17 -29.46
C VAL A 5 -3.29 -0.08 -28.75
N GLN A 6 -3.87 1.11 -28.59
CA GLN A 6 -3.32 2.15 -27.74
C GLN A 6 -3.55 1.67 -26.30
N THR A 7 -2.51 1.18 -25.64
CA THR A 7 -2.55 1.02 -24.19
C THR A 7 -2.79 2.42 -23.60
N PRO A 8 -3.84 2.63 -22.80
CA PRO A 8 -4.10 3.95 -22.23
C PRO A 8 -2.88 4.38 -21.43
N VAL A 9 -2.19 5.41 -21.93
CA VAL A 9 -1.03 6.01 -21.29
C VAL A 9 -1.56 6.86 -20.14
N VAL A 10 -1.15 6.56 -18.91
CA VAL A 10 -1.52 7.37 -17.74
C VAL A 10 -0.98 8.78 -17.96
N ALA A 11 -1.82 9.80 -17.77
CA ALA A 11 -1.40 11.18 -17.97
C ALA A 11 -0.23 11.53 -17.04
N ALA A 12 0.78 12.19 -17.60
CA ALA A 12 1.92 12.69 -16.85
C ALA A 12 1.50 13.70 -15.78
N GLY A 13 2.32 13.82 -14.74
CA GLY A 13 2.08 14.69 -13.60
C GLY A 13 1.78 13.94 -12.32
N THR A 14 1.20 14.66 -11.36
CA THR A 14 0.98 14.18 -10.00
C THR A 14 -0.46 13.72 -9.80
N TRP A 15 -0.61 12.51 -9.30
CA TRP A 15 -1.87 11.90 -8.90
C TRP A 15 -1.89 11.77 -7.39
N THR A 16 -2.97 12.18 -6.74
CA THR A 16 -3.10 12.12 -5.29
C THR A 16 -4.26 11.24 -4.86
N VAL A 17 -4.09 10.46 -3.81
CA VAL A 17 -5.19 9.75 -3.15
C VAL A 17 -6.19 10.78 -2.62
N SER A 18 -7.44 10.70 -3.10
CA SER A 18 -8.45 11.73 -2.81
C SER A 18 -9.86 11.19 -2.62
N ASP A 19 -10.08 9.89 -2.75
CA ASP A 19 -11.40 9.27 -2.62
C ASP A 19 -11.47 8.34 -1.40
N SER A 20 -12.60 8.40 -0.69
CA SER A 20 -12.91 7.60 0.49
C SER A 20 -13.06 6.10 0.21
N ARG A 21 -13.16 5.70 -1.06
CA ARG A 21 -13.10 4.30 -1.51
C ARG A 21 -11.70 3.71 -1.43
N THR A 22 -10.67 4.51 -1.17
CA THR A 22 -9.31 4.00 -0.95
C THR A 22 -9.30 3.09 0.27
N ARG A 23 -8.83 1.84 0.09
CA ARG A 23 -8.75 0.83 1.14
C ARG A 23 -7.37 0.20 1.15
N VAL A 24 -6.81 0.07 2.35
CA VAL A 24 -5.64 -0.75 2.62
C VAL A 24 -6.04 -1.78 3.67
N THR A 25 -6.00 -3.04 3.28
CA THR A 25 -6.36 -4.16 4.14
C THR A 25 -5.19 -5.11 4.28
N PHE A 26 -5.14 -5.83 5.38
CA PHE A 26 -4.12 -6.83 5.61
C PHE A 26 -4.70 -8.12 6.17
N ALA A 27 -4.00 -9.22 5.89
CA ALA A 27 -4.27 -10.53 6.46
C ALA A 27 -2.98 -11.11 7.03
N VAL A 28 -3.07 -11.69 8.22
CA VAL A 28 -1.95 -12.41 8.85
C VAL A 28 -2.44 -13.81 9.20
N PRO A 29 -1.80 -14.87 8.67
CA PRO A 29 -2.09 -16.23 9.10
C PRO A 29 -1.94 -16.34 10.62
N ASN A 30 -2.92 -16.96 11.28
CA ASN A 30 -2.92 -17.15 12.72
C ASN A 30 -3.53 -18.53 13.03
N PHE A 31 -3.11 -19.17 14.12
CA PHE A 31 -3.59 -20.51 14.49
C PHE A 31 -5.11 -20.51 14.65
N GLY A 32 -5.81 -21.23 13.77
CA GLY A 32 -7.28 -21.30 13.71
C GLY A 32 -7.89 -20.49 12.55
N ARG A 33 -7.85 -19.16 12.60
CA ARG A 33 -8.37 -18.26 11.54
C ARG A 33 -7.40 -17.11 11.28
N PRO A 34 -7.16 -16.73 10.01
CA PRO A 34 -6.38 -15.54 9.70
C PRO A 34 -6.95 -14.31 10.40
N ALA A 35 -6.05 -13.47 10.92
CA ALA A 35 -6.43 -12.15 11.42
C ALA A 35 -6.48 -11.20 10.23
N HIS A 36 -7.63 -10.55 10.05
CA HIS A 36 -7.81 -9.50 9.05
C HIS A 36 -7.85 -8.15 9.75
N GLY A 37 -7.45 -7.10 9.04
CA GLY A 37 -7.64 -5.75 9.48
C GLY A 37 -7.50 -4.74 8.35
N SER A 38 -7.71 -3.49 8.68
CA SER A 38 -7.57 -2.36 7.77
C SER A 38 -6.81 -1.21 8.43
N VAL A 39 -6.23 -0.37 7.60
CA VAL A 39 -5.60 0.90 7.99
C VAL A 39 -5.94 1.93 6.91
N ALA A 40 -6.25 3.15 7.32
CA ALA A 40 -6.53 4.24 6.39
C ALA A 40 -5.23 4.74 5.74
N CYS A 41 -5.32 5.03 4.44
CA CYS A 41 -4.33 5.82 3.74
C CYS A 41 -4.67 7.29 3.98
N SER A 42 -3.90 7.98 4.83
CA SER A 42 -4.13 9.39 5.15
C SER A 42 -3.68 10.31 4.03
N TRP A 43 -2.68 9.89 3.26
CA TRP A 43 -2.17 10.63 2.12
C TRP A 43 -1.44 9.70 1.15
N GLY A 44 -1.48 9.99 -0.14
CA GLY A 44 -0.66 9.29 -1.11
C GLY A 44 -0.49 10.08 -2.39
N GLU A 45 0.66 9.91 -3.02
CA GLU A 45 1.10 10.60 -4.23
C GLU A 45 1.75 9.60 -5.19
N LEU A 46 1.36 9.66 -6.46
CA LEU A 46 2.00 8.98 -7.57
C LEU A 46 2.42 10.03 -8.60
N VAL A 47 3.70 10.09 -8.91
CA VAL A 47 4.25 10.92 -9.98
C VAL A 47 4.44 10.05 -11.21
N VAL A 48 3.81 10.46 -12.32
CA VAL A 48 3.91 9.82 -13.63
C VAL A 48 4.73 10.72 -14.55
N GLY A 49 5.75 10.16 -15.19
CA GLY A 49 6.60 10.89 -16.12
C GLY A 49 5.95 11.06 -17.50
N ASP A 50 6.60 11.82 -18.38
CA ASP A 50 6.06 12.18 -19.70
C ASP A 50 5.76 10.97 -20.60
N ALA A 51 6.45 9.84 -20.37
CA ALA A 51 6.20 8.58 -21.06
C ALA A 51 4.98 7.80 -20.52
N GLY A 52 4.25 8.35 -19.55
CA GLY A 52 3.13 7.71 -18.86
C GLY A 52 3.54 6.57 -17.92
N VAL A 53 4.80 6.57 -17.49
CA VAL A 53 5.38 5.55 -16.60
C VAL A 53 5.50 6.13 -15.18
N PRO A 54 5.18 5.36 -14.13
CA PRO A 54 5.40 5.79 -12.74
C PRO A 54 6.89 6.06 -12.48
N VAL A 55 7.18 7.19 -11.85
CA VAL A 55 8.54 7.64 -11.50
C VAL A 55 8.77 7.62 -10.00
N ARG A 56 7.71 7.92 -9.23
CA ARG A 56 7.78 7.92 -7.77
C ARG A 56 6.41 7.67 -7.18
N VAL A 57 6.36 6.92 -6.09
CA VAL A 57 5.16 6.80 -5.25
C VAL A 57 5.55 7.08 -3.80
N ARG A 58 4.67 7.76 -3.08
CA ARG A 58 4.72 7.91 -1.63
C ARG A 58 3.32 7.70 -1.05
N ALA A 59 3.24 7.03 0.07
CA ALA A 59 2.00 6.81 0.80
C ALA A 59 2.25 6.95 2.31
N GLU A 60 1.27 7.51 3.00
CA GLU A 60 1.20 7.60 4.45
C GLU A 60 -0.07 6.87 4.91
N LEU A 61 0.13 5.96 5.86
CA LEU A 61 -0.92 5.20 6.50
C LEU A 61 -1.05 5.68 7.95
N ASP A 62 -2.29 5.94 8.35
CA ASP A 62 -2.63 6.35 9.71
C ASP A 62 -2.87 5.11 10.57
N LEU A 63 -1.91 4.76 11.41
CA LEU A 63 -2.02 3.60 12.31
C LEU A 63 -3.05 3.81 13.42
N ASP A 64 -3.49 5.03 13.73
CA ASP A 64 -4.57 5.22 14.69
C ASP A 64 -5.90 4.66 14.19
N SER A 65 -6.09 4.64 12.87
CA SER A 65 -7.25 4.03 12.21
C SER A 65 -7.19 2.51 12.10
N LEU A 66 -6.14 1.86 12.62
CA LEU A 66 -5.99 0.42 12.54
C LEU A 66 -7.13 -0.29 13.27
N ASP A 67 -7.83 -1.16 12.55
CA ASP A 67 -8.95 -1.94 13.06
C ASP A 67 -8.85 -3.40 12.59
N THR A 68 -8.90 -4.35 13.53
CA THR A 68 -8.95 -5.80 13.25
C THR A 68 -10.30 -6.44 13.61
N GLY A 69 -11.28 -5.62 13.98
CA GLY A 69 -12.57 -6.03 14.52
C GLY A 69 -12.50 -6.62 15.92
N ILE A 70 -11.34 -6.57 16.59
CA ILE A 70 -11.13 -7.12 17.94
C ILE A 70 -10.39 -6.11 18.79
N ALA A 71 -11.15 -5.34 19.59
CA ALA A 71 -10.62 -4.25 20.43
C ALA A 71 -9.40 -4.65 21.29
N LYS A 72 -9.36 -5.88 21.83
CA LYS A 72 -8.19 -6.37 22.59
C LYS A 72 -6.94 -6.51 21.72
N ARG A 73 -7.08 -6.98 20.47
CA ARG A 73 -5.98 -7.10 19.52
C ARG A 73 -5.50 -5.72 19.09
N ASP A 74 -6.42 -4.79 18.84
CA ASP A 74 -6.07 -3.42 18.44
C ASP A 74 -5.33 -2.70 19.58
N ALA A 75 -5.81 -2.85 20.82
CA ALA A 75 -5.10 -2.37 22.01
C ALA A 75 -3.72 -3.03 22.21
N ASP A 76 -3.55 -4.31 21.84
CA ASP A 76 -2.24 -4.95 21.87
C ASP A 76 -1.30 -4.39 20.79
N LEU A 77 -1.80 -4.19 19.56
CA LEU A 77 -1.03 -3.65 18.44
C LEU A 77 -0.50 -2.24 18.73
N ARG A 78 -1.27 -1.42 19.47
CA ARG A 78 -0.85 -0.08 19.94
C ARG A 78 0.36 -0.09 20.88
N LYS A 79 0.66 -1.21 21.56
CA LYS A 79 1.70 -1.25 22.60
C LYS A 79 3.11 -1.04 22.05
N PRO A 80 4.06 -0.52 22.87
CA PRO A 80 5.44 -0.28 22.45
C PRO A 80 6.20 -1.51 21.92
N ARG A 81 5.84 -2.71 22.40
CA ARG A 81 6.45 -3.96 21.93
C ARG A 81 6.00 -4.38 20.51
N LEU A 82 4.90 -3.80 20.01
CA LEU A 82 4.33 -4.03 18.69
C LEU A 82 4.46 -2.75 17.87
N LEU A 83 3.38 -2.12 17.40
CA LEU A 83 3.50 -0.98 16.47
C LEU A 83 3.88 0.32 17.18
N ASP A 84 3.74 0.41 18.51
CA ASP A 84 4.01 1.63 19.29
C ASP A 84 3.27 2.85 18.72
N ILE A 85 1.98 2.64 18.39
CA ILE A 85 1.13 3.57 17.61
C ILE A 85 1.06 4.92 18.31
N ASP A 86 0.91 4.93 19.64
CA ASP A 86 0.79 6.17 20.41
C ASP A 86 2.04 7.09 20.27
N ARG A 87 3.20 6.54 19.89
CA ARG A 87 4.44 7.29 19.64
C ARG A 87 4.79 7.41 18.16
N ASN A 88 4.29 6.49 17.34
CA ASN A 88 4.56 6.39 15.91
C ASN A 88 3.23 6.16 15.17
N PRO A 89 2.35 7.17 15.11
CA PRO A 89 1.02 6.99 14.53
C PRO A 89 1.05 6.87 13.00
N THR A 90 2.17 7.22 12.37
CA THR A 90 2.30 7.22 10.91
C THR A 90 3.23 6.10 10.44
N MET A 91 2.78 5.35 9.45
CA MET A 91 3.58 4.42 8.66
C MET A 91 3.72 4.98 7.25
N THR A 92 4.93 4.95 6.68
CA THR A 92 5.15 5.48 5.33
C THR A 92 5.72 4.41 4.40
N TRP A 93 5.35 4.48 3.13
CA TRP A 93 5.94 3.66 2.09
C TRP A 93 6.30 4.53 0.89
N SER A 94 7.47 4.32 0.32
CA SER A 94 7.90 5.02 -0.89
C SER A 94 8.64 4.12 -1.85
N ALA A 95 8.40 4.30 -3.16
CA ALA A 95 9.08 3.59 -4.23
C ALA A 95 9.52 4.55 -5.33
N ASP A 96 10.67 4.25 -5.93
CA ASP A 96 11.26 4.97 -7.06
C ASP A 96 11.75 4.03 -8.19
N ARG A 97 11.64 2.71 -7.98
CA ARG A 97 11.94 1.69 -8.99
C ARG A 97 10.68 0.95 -9.39
N PHE A 98 10.42 0.94 -10.69
CA PHE A 98 9.25 0.30 -11.28
C PHE A 98 9.68 -0.63 -12.42
N SER A 99 9.09 -1.81 -12.47
CA SER A 99 9.27 -2.77 -13.56
C SER A 99 7.95 -3.38 -14.00
N ALA A 100 7.83 -3.69 -15.28
CA ALA A 100 6.68 -4.40 -15.82
C ALA A 100 6.90 -5.92 -15.71
N ARG A 101 5.82 -6.66 -15.43
CA ARG A 101 5.79 -8.12 -15.49
C ARG A 101 5.18 -8.57 -16.80
N GLU A 102 5.52 -9.79 -17.21
CA GLU A 102 4.95 -10.44 -18.40
C GLU A 102 3.43 -10.64 -18.32
N ASP A 103 2.87 -10.71 -17.12
CA ASP A 103 1.44 -10.87 -16.87
C ASP A 103 0.65 -9.53 -16.86
N GLY A 104 1.30 -8.44 -17.29
CA GLY A 104 0.68 -7.11 -17.37
C GLY A 104 0.62 -6.34 -16.05
N ARG A 105 1.11 -6.92 -14.94
CA ARG A 105 1.24 -6.22 -13.65
C ARG A 105 2.53 -5.43 -13.59
N TRP A 106 2.58 -4.45 -12.70
CA TRP A 106 3.79 -3.68 -12.39
C TRP A 106 4.30 -4.08 -11.02
N ILE A 107 5.61 -4.00 -10.83
CA ILE A 107 6.27 -4.12 -9.54
C ILE A 107 6.83 -2.75 -9.20
N ALA A 108 6.44 -2.23 -8.04
CA ALA A 108 7.04 -1.06 -7.41
C ALA A 108 7.92 -1.54 -6.25
N GLU A 109 9.23 -1.38 -6.40
CA GLU A 109 10.19 -1.71 -5.35
C GLU A 109 10.33 -0.52 -4.40
N GLY A 110 9.78 -0.68 -3.19
CA GLY A 110 9.77 0.40 -2.21
C GLY A 110 10.38 0.03 -0.88
N VAL A 111 10.39 1.01 0.00
CA VAL A 111 10.80 0.90 1.40
C VAL A 111 9.63 1.31 2.27
N LEU A 112 9.29 0.43 3.20
CA LEU A 112 8.34 0.68 4.27
C LEU A 112 9.09 1.21 5.49
N HIS A 113 8.60 2.29 6.08
CA HIS A 113 9.04 2.82 7.36
C HIS A 113 7.93 2.70 8.39
N VAL A 114 8.22 2.05 9.51
CA VAL A 114 7.30 1.90 10.64
C VAL A 114 8.10 1.83 11.93
N ARG A 115 7.69 2.57 12.96
CA ARG A 115 8.30 2.53 14.30
C ARG A 115 9.84 2.68 14.25
N GLY A 116 10.30 3.69 13.52
CA GLY A 116 11.73 3.99 13.33
C GLY A 116 12.54 2.90 12.61
N THR A 117 11.90 1.88 12.04
CA THR A 117 12.54 0.78 11.31
C THR A 117 12.15 0.81 9.85
N SER A 118 13.09 0.44 8.98
CA SER A 118 12.93 0.44 7.53
C SER A 118 13.07 -0.97 6.99
N ALA A 119 12.18 -1.38 6.10
CA ALA A 119 12.26 -2.68 5.44
C ALA A 119 11.89 -2.56 3.95
N PRO A 120 12.55 -3.30 3.04
CA PRO A 120 12.09 -3.41 1.66
C PRO A 120 10.68 -3.99 1.60
N LEU A 121 9.82 -3.40 0.77
CA LEU A 121 8.48 -3.88 0.50
C LEU A 121 8.16 -3.64 -0.98
N ALA A 122 8.10 -4.74 -1.73
CA ALA A 122 7.64 -4.71 -3.12
C ALA A 122 6.12 -4.75 -3.16
N VAL A 123 5.54 -3.85 -3.95
CA VAL A 123 4.10 -3.78 -4.22
C VAL A 123 3.87 -4.17 -5.67
N ILE A 124 2.98 -5.13 -5.90
CA ILE A 124 2.69 -5.66 -7.24
C ILE A 124 1.23 -5.34 -7.57
N GLY A 125 0.98 -4.63 -8.67
CA GLY A 125 -0.38 -4.18 -8.96
C GLY A 125 -0.68 -3.95 -10.43
N VAL A 126 -1.95 -3.64 -10.67
CA VAL A 126 -2.48 -3.15 -11.95
C VAL A 126 -3.04 -1.75 -11.75
N VAL A 127 -3.08 -1.01 -12.84
CA VAL A 127 -3.63 0.34 -12.87
C VAL A 127 -4.68 0.42 -13.97
N GLU A 128 -5.76 1.11 -13.65
CA GLU A 128 -6.92 1.28 -14.50
C GLU A 128 -7.35 2.74 -14.49
N ILE A 129 -7.50 3.34 -15.66
CA ILE A 129 -8.07 4.67 -15.82
C ILE A 129 -9.57 4.51 -16.00
N THR A 130 -10.36 5.12 -15.13
CA THR A 130 -11.82 5.07 -15.24
C THR A 130 -12.34 6.10 -16.25
N ALA A 131 -13.55 5.89 -16.75
CA ALA A 131 -14.22 6.84 -17.65
C ALA A 131 -14.40 8.25 -17.05
N GLU A 132 -14.39 8.33 -15.72
CA GLU A 132 -14.52 9.56 -14.94
C GLU A 132 -13.16 10.27 -14.71
N GLY A 133 -12.07 9.72 -15.25
CA GLY A 133 -10.72 10.29 -15.11
C GLY A 133 -9.99 9.92 -13.83
N TRP A 134 -10.52 8.99 -13.02
CA TRP A 134 -9.83 8.46 -11.85
C TRP A 134 -8.76 7.46 -12.26
N LEU A 135 -7.66 7.47 -11.52
CA LEU A 135 -6.66 6.41 -11.57
C LEU A 135 -6.93 5.44 -10.41
N ARG A 136 -7.38 4.24 -10.74
CA ARG A 136 -7.57 3.16 -9.77
C ARG A 136 -6.35 2.24 -9.77
N VAL A 137 -5.74 2.04 -8.61
CA VAL A 137 -4.60 1.15 -8.41
C VAL A 137 -5.05 -0.03 -7.56
N ARG A 138 -4.95 -1.24 -8.10
CA ARG A 138 -5.19 -2.48 -7.36
C ARG A 138 -3.88 -3.22 -7.20
N ALA A 139 -3.41 -3.38 -5.97
CA ALA A 139 -2.09 -3.93 -5.71
C ALA A 139 -2.07 -4.83 -4.48
N THR A 140 -1.07 -5.71 -4.44
CA THR A 140 -0.79 -6.59 -3.31
C THR A 140 0.67 -6.48 -2.88
N ALA A 141 0.93 -6.75 -1.61
CA ALA A 141 2.29 -6.84 -1.07
C ALA A 141 2.38 -7.91 0.02
N ALA A 142 3.58 -8.41 0.25
CA ALA A 142 3.87 -9.39 1.29
C ALA A 142 4.97 -8.85 2.19
N LEU A 143 4.60 -8.39 3.39
CA LEU A 143 5.54 -7.88 4.37
C LEU A 143 5.97 -8.97 5.33
N ASP A 144 7.28 -9.14 5.48
CA ASP A 144 7.83 -9.89 6.60
C ASP A 144 7.82 -9.06 7.88
N ARG A 145 6.91 -9.35 8.81
CA ARG A 145 6.78 -8.57 10.06
C ARG A 145 8.07 -8.58 10.89
N THR A 146 8.94 -9.57 10.73
CA THR A 146 10.19 -9.64 11.48
C THR A 146 11.24 -8.65 10.95
N ALA A 147 11.15 -8.26 9.68
CA ALA A 147 12.03 -7.25 9.06
C ALA A 147 11.83 -5.86 9.68
N VAL A 148 10.62 -5.57 10.16
CA VAL A 148 10.29 -4.34 10.89
C VAL A 148 10.35 -4.51 12.42
N GLY A 149 10.93 -5.63 12.88
CA GLY A 149 11.12 -5.92 14.30
C GLY A 149 9.84 -6.28 15.07
N LEU A 150 8.73 -6.61 14.40
CA LEU A 150 7.52 -7.08 15.06
C LEU A 150 7.69 -8.56 15.42
N ARG A 151 8.02 -8.79 16.69
CA ARG A 151 8.21 -10.15 17.24
C ARG A 151 6.92 -10.63 17.89
N ALA A 152 6.46 -11.78 17.44
CA ALA A 152 5.33 -12.52 17.97
C ALA A 152 5.62 -14.03 17.85
N PRO A 153 5.07 -14.87 18.72
CA PRO A 153 5.36 -16.31 18.72
C PRO A 153 4.99 -16.95 17.37
N ARG A 154 5.99 -17.52 16.68
CA ARG A 154 5.85 -18.01 15.29
C ARG A 154 4.89 -19.20 15.14
N PHE A 155 4.67 -19.94 16.21
CA PHE A 155 3.72 -21.07 16.25
C PHE A 155 2.26 -20.61 16.35
N LEU A 156 2.04 -19.34 16.71
CA LEU A 156 0.71 -18.74 16.82
C LEU A 156 0.42 -17.84 15.61
N ILE A 157 1.36 -16.95 15.26
CA ILE A 157 1.16 -15.89 14.26
C ILE A 157 2.19 -16.03 13.14
N GLY A 158 1.69 -16.12 11.91
CA GLY A 158 2.44 -16.17 10.66
C GLY A 158 3.46 -15.04 10.53
N ARG A 159 4.49 -15.30 9.73
CA ARG A 159 5.59 -14.34 9.49
C ARG A 159 5.19 -13.26 8.47
N THR A 160 4.43 -13.66 7.46
CA THR A 160 4.02 -12.80 6.35
C THR A 160 2.72 -12.11 6.70
N VAL A 161 2.69 -10.80 6.49
CA VAL A 161 1.49 -9.96 6.45
C VAL A 161 1.19 -9.75 4.98
N GLU A 162 0.09 -10.32 4.51
CA GLU A 162 -0.43 -10.07 3.18
C GLU A 162 -1.18 -8.75 3.20
N ILE A 163 -0.96 -7.91 2.21
CA ILE A 163 -1.52 -6.57 2.11
C ILE A 163 -2.23 -6.45 0.76
N ASP A 164 -3.45 -5.94 0.78
CA ASP A 164 -4.24 -5.60 -0.39
C ASP A 164 -4.53 -4.10 -0.38
N VAL A 165 -4.38 -3.48 -1.55
CA VAL A 165 -4.56 -2.05 -1.77
C VAL A 165 -5.53 -1.85 -2.92
N ASP A 166 -6.59 -1.09 -2.69
CA ASP A 166 -7.48 -0.54 -3.72
C ASP A 166 -7.49 0.98 -3.54
N ALA A 167 -6.63 1.68 -4.29
CA ALA A 167 -6.44 3.11 -4.16
C ALA A 167 -7.07 3.86 -5.33
N TRP A 168 -7.68 5.01 -5.02
CA TRP A 168 -8.36 5.88 -5.97
C TRP A 168 -7.71 7.26 -5.95
N LEU A 169 -7.08 7.61 -7.06
CA LEU A 169 -6.33 8.85 -7.20
C LEU A 169 -6.95 9.75 -8.27
N SER A 170 -6.96 11.05 -7.98
CA SER A 170 -7.30 12.08 -8.97
C SER A 170 -6.03 12.76 -9.45
N HIS A 171 -6.00 13.16 -10.71
CA HIS A 171 -4.95 14.01 -11.23
C HIS A 171 -5.03 15.37 -10.55
N ALA A 172 -3.92 15.83 -9.98
CA ALA A 172 -3.85 17.18 -9.45
C ALA A 172 -4.00 18.14 -10.62
N SER A 173 -5.13 18.85 -10.69
CA SER A 173 -5.30 19.90 -11.70
C SER A 173 -4.17 20.91 -11.52
N PRO A 174 -3.47 21.30 -12.60
CA PRO A 174 -2.57 22.43 -12.53
C PRO A 174 -3.41 23.67 -12.15
N GLY A 175 -3.10 24.25 -10.99
CA GLY A 175 -3.71 25.51 -10.54
C GLY A 175 -3.35 26.70 -11.41
#